data_AF-A0A524F6A1-F1
#
_entry.id   AF-A0A524F6A1-F1
#
_cell.length_a   1.000
_cell.length_b   1.000
_cell.length_c   1.000
_cell.angle_alpha   90.00
_cell.angle_beta   90.00
_cell.angle_gamma   90.00
#
_symmetry.space_group_name_H-M   'P 1'
#
loop_
_entity.id
_entity.type
_entity.pdbx_description
1 polymer ?
#
loop_
_entity_poly.entity_id
_entity_poly.type
_entity_poly.pdbx_seq_one_letter_code
_entity_poly.pdbx_strand_id
1 'polypeptide(L)'
;MSDPIHDDPYDEYNFPEEERSYSRHIATRRFYTFLETFLVMLISFLLWIGATKLVNLLPETGNPFRELFIYGFSVVYLMVAVILALTFVQSVFHKSSLPMVKSDPPLKETFSLFTFKKFGMQLFFALLLLFLVYIPLDFITYTIPGSLEFSQKSLGNQGVNVYLSFTNFGPFIVYGVLLHLMVGIREELFFRGYMTIRSEKYVNGGSAVVISSIFFGFSHLGYLVNGLIVGTVNLAQDLLPAILWTLGAFFVGSVSAVFIIKKRMIWPIIIAHALNNVISSSVLWLNGVNNVNFWDLAKWLYLPFLGVSLIFAAIFFHEVKNGIKSYFGAFQSYKEAIPDSKPRGKAVLADIIFGLVFWTLGLFVPF
;
A
#
# COMPACT_ATOMS: atom_id res chain seq x y z
N MET A 1 20.35 -29.52 -13.08
CA MET A 1 20.31 -28.31 -12.26
C MET A 1 19.45 -28.62 -11.07
N SER A 2 20.07 -28.80 -9.92
CA SER A 2 19.42 -29.18 -8.66
C SER A 2 18.62 -28.01 -8.09
N ASP A 3 17.34 -28.24 -7.78
CA ASP A 3 16.50 -27.32 -7.03
C ASP A 3 17.14 -27.01 -5.66
N PRO A 4 17.17 -25.74 -5.22
CA PRO A 4 17.52 -25.44 -3.86
C PRO A 4 16.37 -25.89 -2.97
N ILE A 5 16.67 -26.85 -2.09
CA ILE A 5 15.85 -27.27 -0.96
C ILE A 5 15.42 -26.01 -0.19
N HIS A 6 14.13 -25.72 -0.25
CA HIS A 6 13.49 -24.75 0.63
C HIS A 6 13.35 -25.42 2.00
N ASP A 7 14.38 -25.29 2.84
CA ASP A 7 14.21 -25.46 4.27
C ASP A 7 13.24 -24.38 4.74
N ASP A 8 12.04 -24.78 5.16
CA ASP A 8 11.09 -23.91 5.84
C ASP A 8 11.54 -23.82 7.31
N PRO A 9 12.07 -22.68 7.79
CA PRO A 9 12.67 -22.59 9.12
C PRO A 9 11.61 -22.52 10.25
N TYR A 10 10.37 -22.91 9.99
CA TYR A 10 9.25 -22.74 10.91
C TYR A 10 8.65 -24.05 11.45
N ASP A 11 9.08 -25.21 10.96
CA ASP A 11 8.66 -26.51 11.50
C ASP A 11 9.65 -27.00 12.55
N GLU A 12 9.40 -26.63 13.82
CA GLU A 12 9.58 -27.45 15.03
C GLU A 12 9.83 -26.57 16.26
N TYR A 13 8.74 -26.10 16.87
CA TYR A 13 8.72 -25.75 18.28
C TYR A 13 7.51 -26.43 18.93
N ASN A 14 7.70 -27.69 19.31
CA ASN A 14 6.75 -28.41 20.17
C ASN A 14 6.80 -27.80 21.58
N PHE A 15 5.74 -27.08 21.95
CA PHE A 15 5.52 -26.60 23.31
C PHE A 15 4.32 -27.34 23.94
N PRO A 16 4.56 -28.37 24.77
CA PRO A 16 3.53 -28.91 25.64
C PRO A 16 3.42 -28.03 26.89
N GLU A 17 2.18 -27.70 27.27
CA GLU A 17 1.77 -26.83 28.40
C GLU A 17 1.93 -25.32 28.19
N GLU A 18 0.83 -24.65 27.84
CA GLU A 18 0.34 -23.36 28.39
C GLU A 18 -0.45 -22.54 27.33
N GLU A 19 -1.73 -22.86 27.11
CA GLU A 19 -2.62 -22.00 26.31
C GLU A 19 -2.71 -20.55 26.84
N ARG A 20 -2.52 -20.34 28.15
CA ARG A 20 -2.46 -18.98 28.75
C ARG A 20 -1.17 -18.24 28.39
N SER A 21 -0.05 -18.93 28.28
CA SER A 21 1.25 -18.38 27.91
C SER A 21 1.29 -18.05 26.43
N TYR A 22 0.76 -18.95 25.59
CA TYR A 22 0.54 -18.69 24.17
C TYR A 22 -0.37 -17.47 23.93
N SER A 23 -1.47 -17.39 24.70
CA SER A 23 -2.34 -16.23 24.87
C SER A 23 -1.58 -14.89 25.01
N ARG A 24 -0.80 -14.80 26.09
CA ARG A 24 -0.05 -13.60 26.43
C ARG A 24 0.99 -13.30 25.35
N HIS A 25 1.68 -14.31 24.84
CA HIS A 25 2.70 -14.15 23.81
C HIS A 25 2.16 -13.51 22.52
N ILE A 26 0.99 -13.95 22.07
CA ILE A 26 0.33 -13.38 20.88
C ILE A 26 -0.04 -11.90 21.08
N ALA A 27 -0.68 -11.57 22.20
CA ALA A 27 -1.10 -10.20 22.50
C ALA A 27 0.11 -9.27 22.66
N THR A 28 1.15 -9.75 23.32
CA THR A 28 2.42 -9.06 23.52
C THR A 28 3.13 -8.78 22.18
N ARG A 29 3.21 -9.77 21.28
CA ARG A 29 3.81 -9.60 19.94
C ARG A 29 3.07 -8.56 19.09
N ARG A 30 1.74 -8.61 19.10
CA ARG A 30 0.88 -7.62 18.45
C ARG A 30 1.07 -6.22 19.03
N PHE A 31 1.11 -6.11 20.35
CA PHE A 31 1.38 -4.86 21.04
C PHE A 31 2.75 -4.27 20.65
N TYR A 32 3.78 -5.10 20.47
CA TYR A 32 5.08 -4.61 19.98
C TYR A 32 5.06 -4.16 18.54
N THR A 33 4.34 -4.88 17.67
CA THR A 33 4.10 -4.43 16.28
C THR A 33 3.44 -3.05 16.30
N PHE A 34 2.44 -2.90 17.15
CA PHE A 34 1.74 -1.64 17.37
C PHE A 34 2.66 -0.53 17.84
N LEU A 35 3.38 -0.76 18.94
CA LEU A 35 4.27 0.22 19.56
C LEU A 35 5.38 0.69 18.61
N GLU A 36 6.03 -0.25 17.91
CA GLU A 36 7.08 0.11 16.97
C GLU A 36 6.52 0.93 15.80
N THR A 37 5.44 0.46 15.18
CA THR A 37 4.78 1.20 14.09
C THR A 37 4.35 2.59 14.54
N PHE A 38 3.75 2.69 15.72
CA PHE A 38 3.37 3.95 16.32
C PHE A 38 4.56 4.90 16.45
N LEU A 39 5.70 4.43 16.97
CA LEU A 39 6.91 5.23 17.10
C LEU A 39 7.48 5.65 15.74
N VAL A 40 7.46 4.76 14.74
CA VAL A 40 7.88 5.10 13.38
C VAL A 40 7.00 6.17 12.77
N MET A 41 5.68 6.05 12.91
CA MET A 41 4.73 7.06 12.43
C MET A 41 4.90 8.38 13.18
N LEU A 42 5.07 8.35 14.51
CA LEU A 42 5.25 9.56 15.32
C LEU A 42 6.55 10.29 14.96
N ILE A 43 7.66 9.59 14.83
CA ILE A 43 8.94 10.20 14.42
C ILE A 43 8.83 10.74 12.99
N SER A 44 8.19 9.99 12.08
CA SER A 44 7.89 10.43 10.71
C SER A 44 6.89 11.58 10.66
N PHE A 45 6.08 11.81 11.68
CA PHE A 45 5.23 12.99 11.80
C PHE A 45 6.05 14.20 12.26
N LEU A 46 6.83 14.04 13.33
CA LEU A 46 7.62 15.12 13.91
C LEU A 46 8.68 15.66 12.95
N LEU A 47 9.37 14.76 12.24
CA LEU A 47 10.34 15.16 11.22
C LEU A 47 9.64 15.89 10.06
N TRP A 48 8.37 15.58 9.76
CA TRP A 48 7.64 16.19 8.66
C TRP A 48 7.23 17.61 8.98
N ILE A 49 6.86 17.89 10.24
CA ILE A 49 6.62 19.27 10.70
C ILE A 49 7.85 20.15 10.41
N GLY A 50 9.07 19.64 10.65
CA GLY A 50 10.29 20.35 10.26
C GLY A 50 10.41 20.50 8.74
N ALA A 51 10.12 19.44 8.00
CA ALA A 51 10.24 19.38 6.54
C ALA A 51 9.24 20.31 5.80
N THR A 52 8.03 20.52 6.33
CA THR A 52 7.04 21.45 5.76
C THR A 52 7.56 22.90 5.72
N LYS A 53 8.42 23.30 6.66
CA LYS A 53 9.08 24.62 6.60
C LYS A 53 9.97 24.75 5.37
N LEU A 54 10.64 23.68 4.94
CA LEU A 54 11.44 23.66 3.71
C LEU A 54 10.54 23.71 2.47
N VAL A 55 9.43 22.97 2.47
CA VAL A 55 8.44 23.02 1.37
C VAL A 55 7.83 24.41 1.21
N ASN A 56 7.66 25.15 2.31
CA ASN A 56 7.15 26.53 2.29
C ASN A 56 8.16 27.56 1.74
N LEU A 57 9.43 27.18 1.54
CA LEU A 57 10.41 28.04 0.85
C LEU A 57 10.32 27.93 -0.68
N LEU A 58 9.55 26.97 -1.19
CA LEU A 58 9.36 26.79 -2.63
C LEU A 58 8.36 27.82 -3.19
N PRO A 59 8.42 28.13 -4.51
CA PRO A 59 7.50 29.05 -5.17
C PRO A 59 6.01 28.70 -4.97
N GLU A 60 5.12 29.62 -5.33
CA GLU A 60 3.67 29.50 -5.10
C GLU A 60 3.01 28.22 -5.66
N THR A 61 1.81 27.91 -5.14
CA THR A 61 0.98 26.76 -5.53
C THR A 61 0.61 26.81 -7.01
N GLY A 62 0.51 25.65 -7.68
CA GLY A 62 0.20 25.58 -9.11
C GLY A 62 1.41 25.42 -10.02
N ASN A 63 2.63 25.45 -9.48
CA ASN A 63 3.84 25.11 -10.23
C ASN A 63 4.06 23.59 -10.25
N PRO A 64 4.06 22.92 -11.42
CA PRO A 64 4.31 21.49 -11.53
C PRO A 64 5.67 21.08 -10.96
N PHE A 65 6.72 21.89 -11.15
CA PHE A 65 8.04 21.58 -10.59
C PHE A 65 8.01 21.50 -9.07
N ARG A 66 7.14 22.30 -8.42
CA ARG A 66 6.98 22.26 -6.97
C ARG A 66 6.38 20.94 -6.51
N GLU A 67 5.32 20.42 -7.15
CA GLU A 67 4.74 19.16 -6.67
C GLU A 67 5.67 17.98 -6.95
N LEU A 68 6.33 17.94 -8.11
CA LEU A 68 7.33 16.91 -8.38
C LEU A 68 8.45 16.93 -7.33
N PHE A 69 8.89 18.13 -6.93
CA PHE A 69 9.84 18.28 -5.83
C PHE A 69 9.25 17.78 -4.50
N ILE A 70 8.01 18.15 -4.15
CA ILE A 70 7.35 17.71 -2.91
C ILE A 70 7.25 16.18 -2.87
N TYR A 71 6.80 15.54 -3.95
CA TYR A 71 6.69 14.07 -4.01
C TYR A 71 8.07 13.40 -3.97
N GLY A 72 9.04 13.86 -4.77
CA GLY A 72 10.40 13.31 -4.73
C GLY A 72 11.08 13.50 -3.38
N PHE A 73 10.93 14.68 -2.78
CA PHE A 73 11.40 14.98 -1.43
C PHE A 73 10.69 14.10 -0.39
N SER A 74 9.37 13.86 -0.52
CA SER A 74 8.62 13.01 0.39
C SER A 74 9.09 11.55 0.38
N VAL A 75 9.54 11.04 -0.77
CA VAL A 75 10.18 9.71 -0.89
C VAL A 75 11.46 9.66 -0.06
N VAL A 76 12.39 10.59 -0.30
CA VAL A 76 13.68 10.66 0.41
C VAL A 76 13.47 10.89 1.90
N TYR A 77 12.57 11.80 2.24
CA TYR A 77 12.15 12.12 3.60
C TYR A 77 11.65 10.88 4.33
N LEU A 78 10.68 10.17 3.75
CA LEU A 78 10.08 8.98 4.35
C LEU A 78 11.11 7.87 4.54
N MET A 79 12.00 7.66 3.56
CA MET A 79 13.12 6.74 3.70
C MET A 79 13.96 7.08 4.93
N VAL A 80 14.43 8.32 5.04
CA VAL A 80 15.24 8.77 6.18
C VAL A 80 14.47 8.65 7.50
N ALA A 81 13.20 9.03 7.52
CA ALA A 81 12.37 8.97 8.72
C ALA A 81 12.20 7.53 9.23
N VAL A 82 11.89 6.58 8.35
CA VAL A 82 11.78 5.15 8.69
C VAL A 82 13.12 4.61 9.23
N ILE A 83 14.24 4.98 8.60
CA ILE A 83 15.59 4.58 9.03
C ILE A 83 15.89 5.09 10.45
N LEU A 84 15.74 6.39 10.67
CA LEU A 84 16.01 7.03 11.96
C LEU A 84 15.11 6.47 13.05
N ALA A 85 13.82 6.27 12.73
CA ALA A 85 12.87 5.74 13.69
C ALA A 85 13.20 4.29 14.07
N LEU A 86 13.56 3.44 13.11
CA LEU A 86 13.98 2.07 13.38
C LEU A 86 15.27 2.01 14.20
N THR A 87 16.25 2.85 13.90
CA THR A 87 17.49 2.95 14.71
C THR A 87 17.18 3.43 16.12
N PHE A 88 16.30 4.42 16.29
CA PHE A 88 15.87 4.92 17.59
C PHE A 88 15.17 3.84 18.41
N VAL A 89 14.15 3.18 17.83
CA VAL A 89 13.43 2.07 18.46
C VAL A 89 14.43 0.99 18.88
N GLN A 90 15.33 0.58 17.98
CA GLN A 90 16.34 -0.42 18.31
C GLN A 90 17.19 0.02 19.49
N SER A 91 17.68 1.26 19.51
CA SER A 91 18.50 1.80 20.62
C SER A 91 17.75 1.82 21.95
N VAL A 92 16.47 2.22 21.96
CA VAL A 92 15.65 2.29 23.17
C VAL A 92 15.35 0.90 23.72
N PHE A 93 15.06 -0.06 22.84
CA PHE A 93 14.64 -1.41 23.25
C PHE A 93 15.78 -2.44 23.25
N HIS A 94 17.01 -2.10 22.85
CA HIS A 94 18.15 -3.04 22.77
C HIS A 94 18.48 -3.70 24.11
N LYS A 95 18.30 -2.98 25.22
CA LYS A 95 18.59 -3.47 26.58
C LYS A 95 17.43 -4.23 27.21
N SER A 96 16.28 -4.27 26.57
CA SER A 96 15.13 -5.02 27.07
C SER A 96 15.34 -6.51 26.76
N SER A 97 15.02 -7.40 27.70
CA SER A 97 15.00 -8.86 27.48
C SER A 97 13.91 -9.30 26.50
N LEU A 98 13.31 -8.36 25.79
CA LEU A 98 12.22 -8.60 24.87
C LEU A 98 12.77 -9.33 23.65
N PRO A 99 12.00 -10.30 23.10
CA PRO A 99 12.38 -11.04 21.89
C PRO A 99 12.54 -10.17 20.64
N MET A 100 12.32 -8.85 20.74
CA MET A 100 12.29 -7.84 19.69
C MET A 100 13.59 -7.66 18.89
N VAL A 101 14.77 -7.96 19.45
CA VAL A 101 16.04 -7.34 18.98
C VAL A 101 17.13 -8.36 18.59
N LYS A 102 16.79 -9.63 18.34
CA LYS A 102 17.80 -10.61 17.89
C LYS A 102 17.99 -10.73 16.37
N SER A 103 17.19 -10.03 15.55
CA SER A 103 17.32 -10.09 14.08
C SER A 103 18.21 -8.99 13.51
N ASP A 104 18.79 -9.27 12.34
CA ASP A 104 19.61 -8.36 11.52
C ASP A 104 19.09 -6.91 11.48
N PRO A 105 19.98 -5.91 11.29
CA PRO A 105 19.58 -4.51 11.25
C PRO A 105 18.43 -4.32 10.25
N PRO A 106 17.28 -3.77 10.69
CA PRO A 106 16.05 -3.64 9.88
C PRO A 106 16.29 -3.04 8.50
N LEU A 107 17.28 -2.16 8.41
CA LEU A 107 17.72 -1.44 7.22
C LEU A 107 18.14 -2.37 6.08
N LYS A 108 18.99 -3.36 6.36
CA LYS A 108 19.57 -4.21 5.31
C LYS A 108 18.47 -4.97 4.56
N GLU A 109 17.49 -5.45 5.30
CA GLU A 109 16.36 -6.17 4.73
C GLU A 109 15.45 -5.24 3.92
N THR A 110 15.02 -4.10 4.47
CA THR A 110 14.20 -3.13 3.75
C THR A 110 14.86 -2.66 2.45
N PHE A 111 16.16 -2.33 2.47
CA PHE A 111 16.89 -1.93 1.25
C PHE A 111 17.12 -3.08 0.27
N SER A 112 17.24 -4.33 0.76
CA SER A 112 17.39 -5.49 -0.12
C SER A 112 16.18 -5.69 -1.03
N LEU A 113 14.98 -5.27 -0.59
CA LEU A 113 13.74 -5.33 -1.38
C LEU A 113 13.81 -4.44 -2.64
N PHE A 114 14.55 -3.33 -2.57
CA PHE A 114 14.72 -2.37 -3.67
C PHE A 114 15.83 -2.78 -4.66
N THR A 115 16.41 -3.96 -4.51
CA THR A 115 17.41 -4.41 -5.47
C THR A 115 16.77 -4.76 -6.82
N PHE A 116 17.25 -4.13 -7.89
CA PHE A 116 16.89 -4.45 -9.28
C PHE A 116 17.58 -5.73 -9.76
N LYS A 117 17.35 -6.85 -9.07
CA LYS A 117 17.82 -8.16 -9.50
C LYS A 117 16.78 -8.79 -10.43
N LYS A 118 17.22 -9.32 -11.58
CA LYS A 118 16.37 -9.99 -12.57
C LYS A 118 15.26 -9.09 -13.13
N PHE A 119 15.66 -7.98 -13.76
CA PHE A 119 14.73 -6.99 -14.34
C PHE A 119 13.59 -7.61 -15.15
N GLY A 120 13.86 -8.56 -16.06
CA GLY A 120 12.82 -9.21 -16.87
C GLY A 120 11.75 -9.93 -16.02
N MET A 121 12.14 -10.57 -14.92
CA MET A 121 11.21 -11.20 -13.99
C MET A 121 10.42 -10.16 -13.18
N GLN A 122 11.05 -9.07 -12.77
CA GLN A 122 10.36 -7.97 -12.09
C GLN A 122 9.30 -7.33 -12.97
N LEU A 123 9.66 -7.04 -14.22
CA LEU A 123 8.74 -6.48 -15.20
C LEU A 123 7.60 -7.46 -15.51
N PHE A 124 7.89 -8.75 -15.67
CA PHE A 124 6.87 -9.78 -15.86
C PHE A 124 5.83 -9.78 -14.73
N PHE A 125 6.27 -9.79 -13.46
CA PHE A 125 5.35 -9.74 -12.33
C PHE A 125 4.61 -8.40 -12.23
N ALA A 126 5.25 -7.28 -12.59
CA ALA A 126 4.57 -5.99 -12.66
C ALA A 126 3.41 -6.03 -13.65
N LEU A 127 3.63 -6.60 -14.84
CA LEU A 127 2.59 -6.73 -15.86
C LEU A 127 1.48 -7.69 -15.41
N LEU A 128 1.81 -8.81 -14.76
CA LEU A 128 0.79 -9.69 -14.19
C LEU A 128 -0.09 -8.97 -13.15
N LEU A 129 0.52 -8.24 -12.21
CA LEU A 129 -0.24 -7.47 -11.23
C LEU A 129 -1.10 -6.40 -11.92
N LEU A 130 -0.53 -5.63 -12.84
CA LEU A 130 -1.22 -4.57 -13.56
C LEU A 130 -2.45 -5.10 -14.30
N PHE A 131 -2.27 -6.10 -15.16
CA PHE A 131 -3.34 -6.61 -16.02
C PHE A 131 -4.35 -7.48 -15.28
N LEU A 132 -3.95 -8.24 -14.26
CA LEU A 132 -4.86 -9.19 -13.62
C LEU A 132 -5.54 -8.67 -12.35
N VAL A 133 -5.00 -7.59 -11.76
CA VAL A 133 -5.49 -7.07 -10.48
C VAL A 133 -5.90 -5.61 -10.63
N TYR A 134 -4.95 -4.74 -10.98
CA TYR A 134 -5.18 -3.29 -10.96
C TYR A 134 -6.18 -2.84 -12.02
N ILE A 135 -5.95 -3.13 -13.30
CA ILE A 135 -6.82 -2.68 -14.40
C ILE A 135 -8.26 -3.21 -14.26
N PRO A 136 -8.50 -4.52 -14.00
CA PRO A 136 -9.87 -5.02 -13.83
C PRO A 136 -10.59 -4.37 -12.65
N LEU A 137 -9.89 -4.16 -11.54
CA LEU A 137 -10.48 -3.54 -10.37
C LEU A 137 -10.82 -2.06 -10.63
N ASP A 138 -9.90 -1.31 -11.23
CA ASP A 138 -10.09 0.10 -11.56
C ASP A 138 -11.26 0.29 -12.54
N PHE A 139 -11.36 -0.58 -13.55
CA PHE A 139 -12.52 -0.63 -14.44
C PHE A 139 -13.82 -0.87 -13.68
N ILE A 140 -13.87 -1.90 -12.83
CA ILE A 140 -15.07 -2.22 -12.03
C ILE A 140 -15.44 -1.02 -11.15
N THR A 141 -14.47 -0.39 -10.48
CA THR A 141 -14.72 0.78 -9.63
C THR A 141 -15.35 1.92 -10.42
N TYR A 142 -14.85 2.26 -11.61
CA TYR A 142 -15.44 3.34 -12.42
C TYR A 142 -16.76 3.00 -13.11
N THR A 143 -17.14 1.73 -13.21
CA THR A 143 -18.50 1.36 -13.65
C THR A 143 -19.58 1.69 -12.61
N ILE A 144 -19.17 1.93 -11.36
CA ILE A 144 -20.11 2.25 -10.29
C ILE A 144 -20.49 3.74 -10.37
N PRO A 145 -21.79 4.08 -10.41
CA PRO A 145 -22.24 5.47 -10.47
C PRO A 145 -21.65 6.32 -9.34
N GLY A 146 -21.11 7.50 -9.67
CA GLY A 146 -20.54 8.44 -8.70
C GLY A 146 -19.07 8.20 -8.37
N SER A 147 -18.50 7.03 -8.71
CA SER A 147 -17.09 6.71 -8.40
C SER A 147 -16.08 7.53 -9.18
N LEU A 148 -16.36 7.81 -10.46
CA LEU A 148 -15.50 8.65 -11.27
C LEU A 148 -15.56 10.11 -10.82
N GLU A 149 -16.76 10.62 -10.56
CA GLU A 149 -17.00 11.98 -10.09
C GLU A 149 -16.39 12.21 -8.71
N PHE A 150 -16.52 11.25 -7.80
CA PHE A 150 -15.85 11.30 -6.50
C PHE A 150 -14.34 11.39 -6.67
N SER A 151 -13.75 10.53 -7.52
CA SER A 151 -12.30 10.54 -7.78
C SER A 151 -11.82 11.88 -8.33
N GLN A 152 -12.59 12.50 -9.23
CA GLN A 152 -12.29 13.84 -9.77
C GLN A 152 -12.34 14.91 -8.68
N LYS A 153 -13.41 14.94 -7.87
CA LYS A 153 -13.54 15.91 -6.77
C LYS A 153 -12.40 15.76 -5.75
N SER A 154 -12.09 14.52 -5.39
CA SER A 154 -11.06 14.19 -4.39
C SER A 154 -9.65 14.50 -4.88
N LEU A 155 -9.33 14.27 -6.15
CA LEU A 155 -7.97 14.45 -6.67
C LEU A 155 -7.73 15.79 -7.38
N GLY A 156 -8.76 16.43 -7.92
CA GLY A 156 -8.63 17.62 -8.77
C GLY A 156 -8.54 18.97 -8.05
N ASN A 157 -9.01 19.08 -6.79
CA ASN A 157 -9.20 20.36 -6.10
C ASN A 157 -8.34 20.58 -4.84
N GLN A 158 -7.19 19.91 -4.72
CA GLN A 158 -6.40 19.92 -3.46
C GLN A 158 -5.08 20.69 -3.52
N GLY A 159 -4.82 21.50 -4.57
CA GLY A 159 -3.53 22.19 -4.74
C GLY A 159 -2.33 21.25 -4.96
N VAL A 160 -2.62 19.95 -5.11
CA VAL A 160 -1.77 18.84 -5.54
C VAL A 160 -2.47 18.19 -6.74
N ASN A 161 -1.70 17.50 -7.60
CA ASN A 161 -2.15 16.94 -8.88
C ASN A 161 -2.47 17.98 -9.97
N VAL A 162 -1.77 19.12 -9.98
CA VAL A 162 -1.94 20.19 -10.97
C VAL A 162 -1.84 19.68 -12.42
N TYR A 163 -1.13 18.59 -12.66
CA TYR A 163 -1.05 17.96 -13.98
C TYR A 163 -2.40 17.53 -14.57
N LEU A 164 -3.40 17.23 -13.72
CA LEU A 164 -4.78 16.94 -14.16
C LEU A 164 -5.44 18.15 -14.81
N SER A 165 -4.92 19.37 -14.61
CA SER A 165 -5.42 20.60 -15.23
C SER A 165 -4.73 20.97 -16.55
N PHE A 166 -3.70 20.23 -16.97
CA PHE A 166 -2.98 20.53 -18.20
C PHE A 166 -3.87 20.35 -19.42
N THR A 167 -3.82 21.28 -20.38
CA THR A 167 -4.59 21.18 -21.62
C THR A 167 -3.93 20.27 -22.66
N ASN A 168 -2.61 20.12 -22.60
CA ASN A 168 -1.83 19.34 -23.55
C ASN A 168 -1.52 17.93 -23.02
N PHE A 169 -1.79 16.91 -23.83
CA PHE A 169 -1.55 15.51 -23.47
C PHE A 169 -0.08 15.20 -23.16
N GLY A 170 0.87 15.75 -23.93
CA GLY A 170 2.31 15.49 -23.74
C GLY A 170 2.83 15.86 -22.35
N PRO A 171 2.69 17.12 -21.91
CA PRO A 171 3.02 17.51 -20.53
C PRO A 171 2.23 16.72 -19.48
N PHE A 172 0.94 16.45 -19.72
CA PHE A 172 0.09 15.68 -18.80
C PHE A 172 0.69 14.28 -18.54
N ILE A 173 0.99 13.54 -19.60
CA ILE A 173 1.43 12.15 -19.48
C ILE A 173 2.86 12.05 -18.92
N VAL A 174 3.78 12.91 -19.36
CA VAL A 174 5.16 12.91 -18.86
C VAL A 174 5.18 13.21 -17.37
N TYR A 175 4.45 14.23 -16.95
CA TYR A 175 4.39 14.60 -15.55
C TYR A 175 3.64 13.55 -14.72
N GLY A 176 2.51 13.05 -15.22
CA GLY A 176 1.73 12.00 -14.57
C GLY A 176 2.57 10.74 -14.30
N VAL A 177 3.37 10.30 -15.28
CA VAL A 177 4.29 9.16 -15.10
C VAL A 177 5.33 9.42 -14.00
N LEU A 178 5.97 10.59 -14.01
CA LEU A 178 6.99 10.93 -13.01
C LEU A 178 6.38 11.00 -11.60
N LEU A 179 5.24 11.69 -11.45
CA LEU A 179 4.57 11.85 -10.17
C LEU A 179 4.08 10.50 -9.64
N HIS A 180 3.41 9.69 -10.46
CA HIS A 180 2.88 8.40 -10.01
C HIS A 180 3.97 7.37 -9.72
N LEU A 181 5.15 7.48 -10.34
CA LEU A 181 6.31 6.70 -9.93
C LEU A 181 6.76 7.08 -8.52
N MET A 182 6.81 8.38 -8.19
CA MET A 182 7.17 8.82 -6.83
C MET A 182 6.12 8.41 -5.79
N VAL A 183 4.83 8.55 -6.13
CA VAL A 183 3.72 8.06 -5.30
C VAL A 183 3.85 6.56 -5.06
N GLY A 184 4.04 5.77 -6.11
CA GLY A 184 4.23 4.32 -6.01
C GLY A 184 5.44 3.95 -5.16
N ILE A 185 6.59 4.61 -5.33
CA ILE A 185 7.76 4.36 -4.48
C ILE A 185 7.44 4.67 -3.01
N ARG A 186 6.89 5.86 -2.73
CA ARG A 186 6.58 6.32 -1.37
C ARG A 186 5.61 5.38 -0.66
N GLU A 187 4.47 5.12 -1.28
CA GLU A 187 3.41 4.31 -0.68
C GLU A 187 3.85 2.87 -0.51
N GLU A 188 4.44 2.25 -1.54
CA GLU A 188 4.87 0.87 -1.44
C GLU A 188 6.03 0.70 -0.46
N LEU A 189 6.95 1.66 -0.38
CA LEU A 189 8.02 1.66 0.62
C LEU A 189 7.44 1.60 2.04
N PHE A 190 6.41 2.40 2.31
CA PHE A 190 5.80 2.42 3.63
C PHE A 190 4.91 1.19 3.88
N PHE A 191 3.93 0.92 3.03
CA PHE A 191 2.95 -0.13 3.28
C PHE A 191 3.52 -1.54 3.09
N ARG A 192 4.33 -1.77 2.05
CA ARG A 192 4.85 -3.11 1.75
C ARG A 192 6.26 -3.27 2.27
N GLY A 193 7.13 -2.30 2.03
CA GLY A 193 8.54 -2.35 2.43
C GLY A 193 8.74 -2.28 3.95
N TYR A 194 7.98 -1.43 4.63
CA TYR A 194 8.03 -1.28 6.09
C TYR A 194 6.89 -2.06 6.77
N MET A 195 5.64 -1.62 6.65
CA MET A 195 4.51 -2.14 7.44
C MET A 195 4.34 -3.66 7.30
N THR A 196 4.26 -4.18 6.07
CA THR A 196 4.06 -5.61 5.84
C THR A 196 5.26 -6.43 6.31
N ILE A 197 6.47 -6.16 5.79
CA ILE A 197 7.67 -6.94 6.13
C ILE A 197 8.02 -6.85 7.61
N ARG A 198 7.84 -5.67 8.22
CA ARG A 198 8.14 -5.50 9.64
C ARG A 198 7.13 -6.21 10.51
N SER A 199 5.82 -6.12 10.19
CA SER A 199 4.77 -6.82 10.94
C SER A 199 4.96 -8.34 10.92
N GLU A 200 5.40 -8.91 9.80
CA GLU A 200 5.66 -10.35 9.65
C GLU A 200 6.70 -10.89 10.65
N LYS A 201 7.59 -10.04 11.17
CA LYS A 201 8.57 -10.44 12.21
C LYS A 201 7.95 -10.64 13.58
N TYR A 202 6.77 -10.09 13.81
CA TYR A 202 6.09 -10.11 15.10
C TYR A 202 4.86 -10.99 15.08
N VAL A 203 4.08 -10.92 14.00
CA VAL A 203 2.83 -11.66 13.81
C VAL A 203 2.96 -12.59 12.62
N ASN A 204 2.08 -13.58 12.52
CA ASN A 204 2.06 -14.45 11.34
C ASN A 204 1.83 -13.63 10.06
N GLY A 205 2.27 -14.16 8.92
CA GLY A 205 2.17 -13.47 7.62
C GLY A 205 0.75 -13.05 7.25
N GLY A 206 -0.27 -13.86 7.57
CA GLY A 206 -1.67 -13.52 7.36
C GLY A 206 -2.13 -12.30 8.16
N SER A 207 -1.72 -12.18 9.43
CA SER A 207 -1.98 -10.99 10.26
C SER A 207 -1.26 -9.76 9.71
N ALA A 208 -0.01 -9.91 9.26
CA ALA A 208 0.73 -8.81 8.64
C ALA A 208 0.02 -8.28 7.37
N VAL A 209 -0.50 -9.19 6.53
CA VAL A 209 -1.32 -8.86 5.36
C VAL A 209 -2.55 -8.06 5.79
N VAL A 210 -3.33 -8.55 6.76
CA VAL A 210 -4.56 -7.88 7.22
C VAL A 210 -4.26 -6.48 7.76
N ILE A 211 -3.31 -6.33 8.69
CA ILE A 211 -2.98 -5.04 9.32
C ILE A 211 -2.56 -4.01 8.25
N SER A 212 -1.64 -4.39 7.35
CA SER A 212 -1.18 -3.48 6.30
C SER A 212 -2.28 -3.12 5.30
N SER A 213 -3.16 -4.08 4.96
CA SER A 213 -4.22 -3.87 3.98
C SER A 213 -5.35 -3.02 4.51
N ILE A 214 -5.70 -3.16 5.80
CA ILE A 214 -6.65 -2.28 6.48
C ILE A 214 -6.11 -0.86 6.44
N PHE A 215 -4.87 -0.64 6.85
CA PHE A 215 -4.30 0.70 6.85
C PHE A 215 -4.28 1.31 5.44
N PHE A 216 -3.83 0.56 4.43
CA PHE A 216 -3.83 1.02 3.04
C PHE A 216 -5.24 1.25 2.47
N GLY A 217 -6.22 0.43 2.83
CA GLY A 217 -7.62 0.66 2.45
C GLY A 217 -8.15 1.95 3.04
N PHE A 218 -8.02 2.13 4.36
CA PHE A 218 -8.52 3.30 5.05
C PHE A 218 -7.80 4.60 4.64
N SER A 219 -6.52 4.56 4.21
CA SER A 219 -5.87 5.77 3.67
C SER A 219 -6.63 6.36 2.48
N HIS A 220 -7.34 5.53 1.69
CA HIS A 220 -8.21 6.00 0.60
C HIS A 220 -9.53 6.58 1.11
N LEU A 221 -10.06 6.11 2.24
CA LEU A 221 -11.17 6.80 2.93
C LEU A 221 -10.76 8.21 3.38
N GLY A 222 -9.46 8.44 3.58
CA GLY A 222 -8.88 9.76 3.84
C GLY A 222 -9.25 10.80 2.78
N TYR A 223 -9.46 10.41 1.51
CA TYR A 223 -9.92 11.34 0.46
C TYR A 223 -11.32 11.89 0.72
N LEU A 224 -12.23 11.08 1.29
CA LEU A 224 -13.54 11.56 1.73
C LEU A 224 -13.39 12.53 2.90
N VAL A 225 -12.61 12.15 3.93
CA VAL A 225 -12.40 12.98 5.12
C VAL A 225 -11.80 14.32 4.75
N ASN A 226 -10.71 14.33 3.98
CA ASN A 226 -10.06 15.57 3.54
C ASN A 226 -11.00 16.39 2.66
N GLY A 227 -11.69 15.75 1.72
CA GLY A 227 -12.67 16.40 0.86
C GLY A 227 -13.79 17.09 1.64
N LEU A 228 -14.28 16.48 2.72
CA LEU A 228 -15.31 17.06 3.58
C LEU A 228 -14.78 18.27 4.35
N ILE A 229 -13.53 18.21 4.83
CA ILE A 229 -12.87 19.31 5.54
C ILE A 229 -12.71 20.53 4.62
N VAL A 230 -12.31 20.31 3.36
CA VAL A 230 -12.08 21.40 2.39
C VAL A 230 -13.32 21.75 1.55
N GLY A 231 -14.45 21.08 1.78
CA GLY A 231 -15.73 21.36 1.11
C GLY A 231 -15.81 20.94 -0.37
N THR A 232 -14.97 20.00 -0.83
CA THR A 232 -14.95 19.52 -2.23
C THR A 232 -15.83 18.30 -2.48
N VAL A 233 -16.23 17.58 -1.43
CA VAL A 233 -17.09 16.39 -1.51
C VAL A 233 -18.30 16.53 -0.57
N ASN A 234 -19.36 15.76 -0.83
CA ASN A 234 -20.60 15.74 -0.06
C ASN A 234 -20.83 14.34 0.52
N LEU A 235 -20.97 14.23 1.84
CA LEU A 235 -21.10 12.93 2.52
C LEU A 235 -22.26 12.08 1.99
N ALA A 236 -23.42 12.68 1.70
CA ALA A 236 -24.60 11.93 1.27
C ALA A 236 -24.43 11.31 -0.13
N GLN A 237 -23.66 11.95 -1.00
CA GLN A 237 -23.43 11.50 -2.38
C GLN A 237 -22.16 10.66 -2.52
N ASP A 238 -21.12 11.00 -1.76
CA ASP A 238 -19.76 10.52 -2.00
C ASP A 238 -19.35 9.40 -1.01
N LEU A 239 -20.17 9.07 0.00
CA LEU A 239 -19.85 8.00 0.97
C LEU A 239 -19.74 6.62 0.33
N LEU A 240 -20.69 6.22 -0.50
CA LEU A 240 -20.67 4.90 -1.14
C LEU A 240 -19.47 4.75 -2.10
N PRO A 241 -19.20 5.70 -3.03
CA PRO A 241 -17.96 5.72 -3.80
C PRO A 241 -16.69 5.59 -2.95
N ALA A 242 -16.60 6.33 -1.84
CA ALA A 242 -15.44 6.30 -0.96
C ALA A 242 -15.24 4.95 -0.26
N ILE A 243 -16.33 4.31 0.21
CA ILE A 243 -16.29 2.97 0.79
C ILE A 243 -15.82 1.95 -0.25
N LEU A 244 -16.32 2.04 -1.48
CA LEU A 244 -15.95 1.11 -2.55
C LEU A 244 -14.48 1.28 -2.95
N TRP A 245 -13.98 2.50 -3.02
CA TRP A 245 -12.56 2.76 -3.26
C TRP A 245 -11.70 2.22 -2.10
N THR A 246 -12.15 2.40 -0.86
CA THR A 246 -11.50 1.82 0.34
C THR A 246 -11.41 0.30 0.27
N LEU A 247 -12.49 -0.38 -0.16
CA LEU A 247 -12.51 -1.83 -0.35
C LEU A 247 -11.61 -2.29 -1.51
N GLY A 248 -11.60 -1.56 -2.61
CA GLY A 248 -10.70 -1.80 -3.73
C GLY A 248 -9.22 -1.67 -3.32
N ALA A 249 -8.89 -0.60 -2.62
CA ALA A 249 -7.55 -0.39 -2.06
C ALA A 249 -7.17 -1.47 -1.05
N PHE A 250 -8.07 -1.88 -0.16
CA PHE A 250 -7.85 -3.02 0.75
C PHE A 250 -7.49 -4.29 -0.04
N PHE A 251 -8.23 -4.61 -1.10
CA PHE A 251 -7.96 -5.77 -1.93
C PHE A 251 -6.58 -5.69 -2.61
N VAL A 252 -6.25 -4.57 -3.25
CA VAL A 252 -4.92 -4.32 -3.86
C VAL A 252 -3.81 -4.41 -2.82
N GLY A 253 -4.01 -3.81 -1.65
CA GLY A 253 -3.09 -3.85 -0.52
C GLY A 253 -2.81 -5.29 -0.08
N SER A 254 -3.85 -6.12 0.00
CA SER A 254 -3.72 -7.51 0.42
C SER A 254 -2.99 -8.38 -0.60
N VAL A 255 -3.28 -8.23 -1.89
CA VAL A 255 -2.56 -8.93 -2.96
C VAL A 255 -1.09 -8.52 -2.96
N SER A 256 -0.80 -7.23 -2.83
CA SER A 256 0.55 -6.68 -2.78
C SER A 256 1.32 -7.15 -1.54
N ALA A 257 0.66 -7.21 -0.38
CA ALA A 257 1.25 -7.70 0.86
C ALA A 257 1.61 -9.20 0.78
N VAL A 258 0.72 -10.03 0.21
CA VAL A 258 1.04 -11.44 -0.07
C VAL A 258 2.20 -11.56 -1.05
N PHE A 259 2.21 -10.74 -2.10
CA PHE A 259 3.29 -10.74 -3.09
C PHE A 259 4.64 -10.42 -2.46
N ILE A 260 4.74 -9.34 -1.66
CA ILE A 260 6.03 -8.94 -1.06
C ILE A 260 6.54 -9.98 -0.05
N ILE A 261 5.66 -10.61 0.72
CA ILE A 261 6.03 -11.70 1.65
C ILE A 261 6.62 -12.89 0.89
N LYS A 262 5.97 -13.30 -0.22
CA LYS A 262 6.35 -14.51 -0.97
C LYS A 262 7.51 -14.30 -1.94
N LYS A 263 7.62 -13.12 -2.54
CA LYS A 263 8.62 -12.84 -3.58
C LYS A 263 9.78 -11.98 -3.11
N ARG A 264 9.62 -11.22 -2.01
CA ARG A 264 10.63 -10.28 -1.48
C ARG A 264 11.14 -9.30 -2.55
N MET A 265 10.25 -8.87 -3.45
CA MET A 265 10.53 -7.97 -4.57
C MET A 265 9.50 -6.83 -4.55
N ILE A 266 9.94 -5.58 -4.36
CA ILE A 266 9.02 -4.45 -4.24
C ILE A 266 8.75 -3.74 -5.57
N TRP A 267 9.73 -3.73 -6.48
CA TRP A 267 9.63 -3.09 -7.79
C TRP A 267 8.45 -3.55 -8.65
N PRO A 268 8.07 -4.85 -8.70
CA PRO A 268 6.88 -5.26 -9.42
C PRO A 268 5.61 -4.54 -8.96
N ILE A 269 5.48 -4.34 -7.64
CA ILE A 269 4.33 -3.68 -7.04
C ILE A 269 4.39 -2.18 -7.34
N ILE A 270 5.56 -1.54 -7.16
CA ILE A 270 5.76 -0.11 -7.48
C ILE A 270 5.39 0.20 -8.93
N ILE A 271 5.89 -0.61 -9.88
CA ILE A 271 5.65 -0.39 -11.30
C ILE A 271 4.18 -0.62 -11.64
N ALA A 272 3.57 -1.69 -11.14
CA ALA A 272 2.14 -1.97 -11.39
C ALA A 272 1.24 -0.85 -10.82
N HIS A 273 1.52 -0.40 -9.60
CA HIS A 273 0.80 0.68 -8.95
C HIS A 273 0.97 2.00 -9.71
N ALA A 274 2.21 2.41 -10.02
CA ALA A 274 2.46 3.65 -10.76
C ALA A 274 1.77 3.64 -12.13
N LEU A 275 1.86 2.54 -12.89
CA LEU A 275 1.19 2.41 -14.18
C LEU A 275 -0.34 2.42 -14.07
N ASN A 276 -0.90 1.77 -13.04
CA ASN A 276 -2.32 1.88 -12.76
C ASN A 276 -2.74 3.33 -12.55
N ASN A 277 -2.03 4.07 -11.69
CA ASN A 277 -2.41 5.45 -11.41
C ASN A 277 -2.23 6.36 -12.63
N VAL A 278 -1.29 6.07 -13.53
CA VAL A 278 -1.18 6.74 -14.84
C VAL A 278 -2.41 6.46 -15.71
N ILE A 279 -2.89 5.22 -15.75
CA ILE A 279 -4.11 4.85 -16.49
C ILE A 279 -5.33 5.55 -15.87
N SER A 280 -5.53 5.44 -14.55
CA SER A 280 -6.64 6.06 -13.83
C SER A 280 -6.62 7.58 -13.98
N SER A 281 -5.47 8.23 -13.84
CA SER A 281 -5.36 9.69 -14.05
C SER A 281 -5.60 10.10 -15.50
N SER A 282 -5.28 9.26 -16.48
CA SER A 282 -5.64 9.50 -17.88
C SER A 282 -7.15 9.46 -18.10
N VAL A 283 -7.85 8.56 -17.41
CA VAL A 283 -9.32 8.51 -17.43
C VAL A 283 -9.91 9.76 -16.79
N LEU A 284 -9.39 10.17 -15.63
CA LEU A 284 -9.82 11.40 -14.95
C LEU A 284 -9.57 12.65 -15.80
N TRP A 285 -8.43 12.73 -16.47
CA TRP A 285 -8.05 13.83 -17.35
C TRP A 285 -8.94 13.90 -18.60
N LEU A 286 -9.18 12.77 -19.28
CA LEU A 286 -10.06 12.74 -20.45
C LEU A 286 -11.52 13.03 -20.08
N ASN A 287 -11.99 12.52 -18.94
CA ASN A 287 -13.35 12.80 -18.51
C ASN A 287 -13.52 14.24 -18.00
N GLY A 288 -12.57 14.76 -17.23
CA GLY A 288 -12.68 16.06 -16.59
C GLY A 288 -12.33 17.23 -17.52
N VAL A 289 -11.22 17.15 -18.25
CA VAL A 289 -10.75 18.24 -19.12
C VAL A 289 -11.40 18.16 -20.51
N ASN A 290 -11.59 16.95 -21.03
CA ASN A 290 -12.06 16.74 -22.40
C ASN A 290 -13.53 16.32 -22.49
N ASN A 291 -14.24 16.24 -21.35
CA ASN A 291 -15.66 15.86 -21.26
C ASN A 291 -15.99 14.52 -21.96
N VAL A 292 -15.03 13.60 -22.04
CA VAL A 292 -15.24 12.28 -22.64
C VAL A 292 -15.98 11.40 -21.64
N ASN A 293 -17.15 10.88 -22.00
CA ASN A 293 -17.90 10.01 -21.10
C ASN A 293 -17.12 8.72 -20.79
N PHE A 294 -17.36 8.15 -19.60
CA PHE A 294 -16.65 6.95 -19.16
C PHE A 294 -16.82 5.75 -20.11
N TRP A 295 -17.99 5.57 -20.71
CA TRP A 295 -18.25 4.40 -21.57
C TRP A 295 -17.45 4.43 -22.87
N ASP A 296 -17.18 5.60 -23.42
CA ASP A 296 -16.30 5.74 -24.57
C ASP A 296 -14.83 5.53 -24.17
N LEU A 297 -14.42 6.01 -23.00
CA LEU A 297 -13.10 5.66 -22.43
C LEU A 297 -12.97 4.16 -22.19
N ALA A 298 -14.01 3.52 -21.66
CA ALA A 298 -14.05 2.08 -21.42
C ALA A 298 -13.85 1.30 -22.73
N LYS A 299 -14.53 1.69 -23.81
CA LYS A 299 -14.39 1.04 -25.12
C LYS A 299 -12.97 1.13 -25.68
N TRP A 300 -12.36 2.31 -25.59
CA TRP A 300 -11.08 2.57 -26.27
C TRP A 300 -9.84 2.32 -25.41
N LEU A 301 -9.99 2.26 -24.08
CA LEU A 301 -8.89 2.07 -23.13
C LEU A 301 -9.04 0.77 -22.33
N TYR A 302 -10.11 0.62 -21.55
CA TYR A 302 -10.24 -0.54 -20.64
C TYR A 302 -10.54 -1.84 -21.35
N LEU A 303 -11.47 -1.89 -22.32
CA LEU A 303 -11.81 -3.15 -23.01
C LEU A 303 -10.62 -3.78 -23.74
N PRO A 304 -9.76 -3.01 -24.46
CA PRO A 304 -8.51 -3.54 -24.99
C PRO A 304 -7.60 -4.11 -23.89
N PHE A 305 -7.39 -3.39 -22.79
CA PHE A 305 -6.57 -3.88 -21.69
C PHE A 305 -7.15 -5.13 -21.00
N LEU A 306 -8.47 -5.20 -20.81
CA LEU A 306 -9.14 -6.39 -20.29
C LEU A 306 -9.01 -7.58 -21.25
N GLY A 307 -9.04 -7.35 -22.57
CA GLY A 307 -8.71 -8.36 -23.56
C GLY A 307 -7.29 -8.90 -23.38
N VAL A 308 -6.31 -8.01 -23.18
CA VAL A 308 -4.93 -8.39 -22.84
C VAL A 308 -4.86 -9.13 -21.51
N SER A 309 -5.62 -8.72 -20.49
CA SER A 309 -5.71 -9.41 -19.20
C SER A 309 -6.17 -10.86 -19.35
N LEU A 310 -7.19 -11.11 -20.17
CA LEU A 310 -7.67 -12.47 -20.44
C LEU A 310 -6.62 -13.32 -21.14
N ILE A 311 -5.91 -12.74 -22.13
CA ILE A 311 -4.81 -13.42 -22.83
C ILE A 311 -3.67 -13.74 -21.85
N PHE A 312 -3.28 -12.77 -21.01
CA PHE A 312 -2.26 -12.97 -19.98
C PHE A 312 -2.66 -14.05 -18.98
N ALA A 313 -3.92 -14.04 -18.52
CA ALA A 313 -4.43 -15.05 -17.60
C ALA A 313 -4.40 -16.46 -18.22
N ALA A 314 -4.68 -16.57 -19.52
CA ALA A 314 -4.64 -17.86 -20.24
C ALA A 314 -3.20 -18.35 -20.46
N ILE A 315 -2.29 -17.48 -20.92
CA ILE A 315 -0.89 -17.83 -21.19
C ILE A 315 -0.16 -18.19 -19.89
N PHE A 316 -0.36 -17.42 -18.82
CA PHE A 316 0.31 -17.57 -17.53
C PHE A 316 -0.59 -18.21 -16.47
N PHE A 317 -1.49 -19.09 -16.89
CA PHE A 317 -2.50 -19.70 -16.01
C PHE A 317 -1.88 -20.40 -14.79
N HIS A 318 -0.70 -21.00 -14.95
CA HIS A 318 -0.02 -21.67 -13.84
C HIS A 318 0.42 -20.68 -12.76
N GLU A 319 1.05 -19.57 -13.15
CA GLU A 319 1.45 -18.48 -12.26
C GLU A 319 0.24 -17.85 -11.58
N VAL A 320 -0.85 -17.63 -12.33
CA VAL A 320 -2.12 -17.09 -11.80
C VAL A 320 -2.71 -18.04 -10.76
N LYS A 321 -2.81 -19.33 -11.06
CA LYS A 321 -3.31 -20.35 -10.13
C LYS A 321 -2.47 -20.40 -8.85
N ASN A 322 -1.14 -20.34 -8.97
CA ASN A 322 -0.24 -20.33 -7.82
C ASN A 322 -0.37 -19.04 -6.99
N GLY A 323 -0.57 -17.89 -7.66
CA GLY A 323 -0.86 -16.61 -7.02
C GLY A 323 -2.15 -16.66 -6.21
N ILE A 324 -3.24 -17.15 -6.81
CA ILE A 324 -4.54 -17.35 -6.15
C ILE A 324 -4.41 -18.27 -4.94
N LYS A 325 -3.74 -19.43 -5.09
CA LYS A 325 -3.48 -20.35 -3.99
C LYS A 325 -2.71 -19.68 -2.84
N SER A 326 -1.69 -18.89 -3.18
CA SER A 326 -0.88 -18.16 -2.18
C SER A 326 -1.69 -17.10 -1.45
N TYR A 327 -2.56 -16.38 -2.17
CA TYR A 327 -3.47 -15.40 -1.61
C TYR A 327 -4.41 -16.04 -0.59
N PHE A 328 -5.16 -17.07 -0.98
CA PHE A 328 -6.07 -17.77 -0.06
C PHE A 328 -5.34 -18.46 1.09
N GLY A 329 -4.14 -19.01 0.83
CA GLY A 329 -3.29 -19.60 1.87
C GLY A 329 -2.89 -18.60 2.96
N ALA A 330 -2.66 -17.33 2.61
CA ALA A 330 -2.36 -16.29 3.61
C ALA A 330 -3.55 -16.05 4.55
N PHE A 331 -4.78 -15.98 4.03
CA PHE A 331 -5.98 -15.82 4.87
C PHE A 331 -6.32 -17.08 5.66
N GLN A 332 -6.03 -18.26 5.12
CA GLN A 332 -6.14 -19.51 5.88
C GLN A 332 -5.16 -19.51 7.05
N SER A 333 -3.89 -19.15 6.82
CA SER A 333 -2.89 -19.03 7.90
C SER A 333 -3.29 -18.01 8.96
N TYR A 334 -3.95 -16.91 8.56
CA TYR A 334 -4.48 -15.92 9.49
C TYR A 334 -5.56 -16.51 10.40
N LYS A 335 -6.47 -17.31 9.83
CA LYS A 335 -7.53 -18.00 10.58
C LYS A 335 -6.95 -19.02 11.55
N GLU A 336 -5.97 -19.80 11.13
CA GLU A 336 -5.32 -20.86 11.93
C GLU A 336 -4.47 -20.28 13.07
N ALA A 337 -3.85 -19.12 12.86
CA ALA A 337 -3.04 -18.46 13.88
C ALA A 337 -3.84 -17.83 15.03
N ILE A 338 -5.17 -17.83 14.95
CA ILE A 338 -6.07 -17.35 16.01
C ILE A 338 -6.70 -18.57 16.69
N PRO A 339 -6.19 -19.01 17.86
CA PRO A 339 -6.65 -20.24 18.50
C PRO A 339 -8.14 -20.21 18.86
N ASP A 340 -8.81 -21.35 18.65
CA ASP A 340 -10.25 -21.54 18.80
C ASP A 340 -10.75 -21.35 20.24
N SER A 341 -9.84 -21.46 21.21
CA SER A 341 -10.13 -21.35 22.65
C SER A 341 -10.35 -19.91 23.16
N LYS A 342 -10.22 -18.89 22.29
CA LYS A 342 -10.59 -17.49 22.59
C LYS A 342 -11.64 -17.00 21.58
N PRO A 343 -12.46 -15.99 21.90
CA PRO A 343 -13.37 -15.46 20.90
C PRO A 343 -12.52 -14.87 19.77
N ARG A 344 -12.42 -15.60 18.65
CA ARG A 344 -11.66 -15.24 17.44
C ARG A 344 -11.88 -13.78 17.04
N GLY A 345 -13.09 -13.27 17.29
CA GLY A 345 -13.47 -11.88 17.11
C GLY A 345 -12.57 -10.87 17.83
N LYS A 346 -12.00 -11.16 19.00
CA LYS A 346 -11.12 -10.21 19.73
C LYS A 346 -9.78 -9.98 19.04
N ALA A 347 -9.17 -11.02 18.45
CA ALA A 347 -7.89 -10.88 17.75
C ALA A 347 -8.08 -10.15 16.42
N VAL A 348 -9.13 -10.52 15.67
CA VAL A 348 -9.51 -9.83 14.43
C VAL A 348 -9.85 -8.36 14.72
N LEU A 349 -10.63 -8.09 15.77
CA LEU A 349 -10.97 -6.74 16.18
C LEU A 349 -9.72 -5.95 16.59
N ALA A 350 -8.75 -6.55 17.26
CA ALA A 350 -7.49 -5.89 17.60
C ALA A 350 -6.70 -5.50 16.35
N ASP A 351 -6.57 -6.41 15.37
CA ASP A 351 -5.86 -6.13 14.11
C ASP A 351 -6.58 -5.03 13.29
N ILE A 352 -7.92 -5.01 13.31
CA ILE A 352 -8.73 -3.93 12.74
C ILE A 352 -8.49 -2.60 13.47
N ILE A 353 -8.56 -2.60 14.80
CA ILE A 353 -8.34 -1.41 15.62
C ILE A 353 -6.93 -0.86 15.38
N PHE A 354 -5.90 -1.69 15.29
CA PHE A 354 -4.55 -1.24 14.99
C PHE A 354 -4.46 -0.57 13.62
N GLY A 355 -5.02 -1.19 12.58
CA GLY A 355 -5.09 -0.58 11.26
C GLY A 355 -5.81 0.77 11.26
N LEU A 356 -6.91 0.90 12.02
CA LEU A 356 -7.65 2.16 12.19
C LEU A 356 -6.87 3.23 12.96
N VAL A 357 -6.19 2.85 14.03
CA VAL A 357 -5.36 3.78 14.82
C VAL A 357 -4.19 4.28 13.98
N PHE A 358 -3.50 3.39 13.26
CA PHE A 358 -2.45 3.80 12.32
C PHE A 358 -3.00 4.71 11.23
N TRP A 359 -4.15 4.38 10.64
CA TRP A 359 -4.79 5.28 9.69
C TRP A 359 -5.04 6.67 10.28
N THR A 360 -5.58 6.75 11.49
CA THR A 360 -5.90 8.02 12.15
C THR A 360 -4.62 8.85 12.38
N LEU A 361 -3.54 8.21 12.81
CA LEU A 361 -2.23 8.86 12.95
C LEU A 361 -1.66 9.27 11.59
N GLY A 362 -1.92 8.46 10.56
CA GLY A 362 -1.48 8.71 9.20
C GLY A 362 -2.21 9.86 8.52
N LEU A 363 -3.37 10.31 9.02
CA LEU A 363 -3.99 11.56 8.57
C LEU A 363 -3.11 12.79 8.84
N PHE A 364 -2.18 12.69 9.80
CA PHE A 364 -1.26 13.78 10.15
C PHE A 364 0.11 13.67 9.46
N VAL A 365 0.43 12.52 8.87
CA VAL A 365 1.67 12.29 8.13
C VAL A 365 1.33 12.35 6.63
N PRO A 366 2.11 13.07 5.80
CA PRO A 366 1.88 13.16 4.35
C PRO A 366 2.18 11.83 3.65
N PHE A 367 1.27 10.87 3.72
CA PHE A 367 1.45 9.61 3.02
C PHE A 367 1.14 9.67 1.54
#